data_AF-A0A537B6V4-F1
#
_entry.id   AF-A0A537B6V4-F1
#
_cell.length_a   1.000
_cell.length_b   1.000
_cell.length_c   1.000
_cell.angle_alpha   90.00
_cell.angle_beta   90.00
_cell.angle_gamma   90.00
#
_symmetry.space_group_name_H-M   'P 1'
#
loop_
_entity.id
_entity.type
_entity.pdbx_description
1 polymer ?
#
loop_
_entity_poly.entity_id
_entity_poly.type
_entity_poly.pdbx_seq_one_letter_code
_entity_poly.pdbx_strand_id
1 'polypeptide(L)'
;MRVSASILFAAAFLGSVAYVSAADVQVRAVRDKREVSIAYPERVATKLIAIAESSSVNSTAYAVSDETWARILGSDSFVHAVFSTPRKMRLWDRDFQGRKERMVGEVLFPLPMNSDPPHIYLKTEKETISLTKYDPYALRELALEDDLRLRASPRYDLLLNLPSKR
;
A
#
# COMPACT_ATOMS: atom_id res chain seq x y z
N MET A 1 -26.64 38.81 -28.82
CA MET A 1 -26.99 37.70 -27.92
C MET A 1 -25.93 36.61 -28.06
N ARG A 2 -25.22 36.31 -26.97
CA ARG A 2 -24.21 35.25 -26.86
C ARG A 2 -24.89 33.95 -26.44
N VAL A 3 -24.53 32.83 -27.05
CA VAL A 3 -24.49 31.56 -26.33
C VAL A 3 -23.22 30.83 -26.80
N SER A 4 -22.16 30.94 -26.00
CA SER A 4 -20.97 30.10 -26.12
C SER A 4 -21.25 28.84 -25.30
N ALA A 5 -21.39 27.70 -25.97
CA ALA A 5 -21.48 26.40 -25.32
C ALA A 5 -20.06 25.95 -24.94
N SER A 6 -19.68 26.21 -23.70
CA SER A 6 -18.49 25.64 -23.06
C SER A 6 -18.75 24.16 -22.81
N ILE A 7 -18.22 23.29 -23.67
CA ILE A 7 -18.19 21.85 -23.44
C ILE A 7 -17.16 21.58 -22.34
N LEU A 8 -17.66 21.28 -21.15
CA LEU A 8 -16.89 20.79 -20.00
C LEU A 8 -16.25 19.44 -20.38
N PHE A 9 -14.92 19.42 -20.47
CA PHE A 9 -14.15 18.18 -20.49
C PHE A 9 -14.24 17.51 -19.11
N ALA A 10 -15.12 16.52 -18.97
CA ALA A 10 -15.07 15.58 -17.86
C ALA A 10 -13.90 14.61 -18.09
N ALA A 11 -12.74 14.92 -17.51
CA ALA A 11 -11.61 13.99 -17.47
C ALA A 11 -11.96 12.82 -16.55
N ALA A 12 -12.39 11.69 -17.13
CA ALA A 12 -12.54 10.44 -16.43
C ALA A 12 -11.17 9.98 -15.91
N PHE A 13 -10.98 10.06 -14.60
CA PHE A 13 -9.79 9.61 -13.88
C PHE A 13 -9.81 8.08 -13.81
N LEU A 14 -9.56 7.41 -14.94
CA LEU A 14 -9.29 5.97 -14.98
C LEU A 14 -7.87 5.77 -14.42
N GLY A 15 -7.77 5.70 -13.09
CA GLY A 15 -6.57 5.16 -12.45
C GLY A 15 -6.39 3.74 -12.96
N SER A 16 -5.32 3.50 -13.73
CA SER A 16 -4.91 2.17 -14.15
C SER A 16 -4.60 1.35 -12.91
N VAL A 17 -5.58 0.60 -12.41
CA VAL A 17 -5.35 -0.39 -11.36
C VAL A 17 -4.45 -1.45 -12.00
N ALA A 18 -3.19 -1.52 -11.57
CA ALA A 18 -2.26 -2.52 -12.05
C ALA A 18 -2.86 -3.91 -11.75
N TYR A 19 -3.21 -4.66 -12.79
CA TYR A 19 -3.73 -6.02 -12.64
C TYR A 19 -2.60 -6.91 -12.12
N VAL A 20 -2.76 -7.45 -10.92
CA VAL A 20 -1.85 -8.44 -10.35
C VAL A 20 -2.45 -9.82 -10.58
N SER A 21 -1.72 -10.70 -11.25
CA SER A 21 -2.08 -12.11 -11.37
C SER A 21 -1.52 -12.90 -10.18
N ALA A 22 -2.23 -13.95 -9.74
CA ALA A 22 -1.79 -14.85 -8.67
C ALA A 22 -0.44 -15.54 -8.97
N ALA A 23 -0.15 -15.82 -10.25
CA ALA A 23 1.12 -16.42 -10.66
C ALA A 23 2.31 -15.44 -10.59
N ASP A 24 2.03 -14.14 -10.51
CA ASP A 24 3.04 -13.09 -10.61
C ASP A 24 3.44 -12.50 -9.24
N VAL A 25 2.83 -12.99 -8.16
CA VAL A 25 3.08 -12.45 -6.82
C VAL A 25 3.08 -13.55 -5.78
N GLN A 26 4.06 -13.45 -4.87
CA GLN A 26 4.08 -14.22 -3.64
C GLN A 26 3.79 -13.27 -2.49
N VAL A 27 2.82 -13.63 -1.65
CA VAL A 27 2.52 -12.87 -0.44
C VAL A 27 2.81 -13.73 0.78
N ARG A 28 3.66 -13.20 1.64
CA ARG A 28 3.91 -13.73 2.97
C ARG A 28 3.28 -12.80 3.99
N ALA A 29 2.42 -13.35 4.84
CA ALA A 29 1.83 -12.62 5.94
C ALA A 29 2.23 -13.28 7.26
N VAL A 30 2.72 -12.47 8.19
CA VAL A 30 2.99 -12.87 9.57
C VAL A 30 2.11 -12.03 10.47
N ARG A 31 1.50 -12.67 11.46
CA ARG A 31 0.70 -12.00 12.47
C ARG A 31 0.92 -12.67 13.83
N ASP A 32 1.18 -11.86 14.85
CA ASP A 32 1.41 -12.34 16.21
C ASP A 32 2.47 -13.47 16.24
N LYS A 33 3.55 -13.30 15.45
CA LYS A 33 4.65 -14.25 15.22
C LYS A 33 4.27 -15.55 14.49
N ARG A 34 3.06 -15.64 13.92
CA ARG A 34 2.57 -16.82 13.19
C ARG A 34 2.37 -16.49 11.72
N GLU A 35 2.78 -17.40 10.86
CA GLU A 35 2.49 -17.28 9.44
C GLU A 35 0.99 -17.48 9.19
N VAL A 36 0.44 -16.64 8.32
CA VAL A 36 -0.97 -16.62 7.95
C VAL A 36 -1.05 -17.00 6.48
N SER A 37 -1.81 -18.05 6.17
CA SER A 37 -2.06 -18.46 4.79
C SER A 37 -2.96 -17.45 4.10
N ILE A 38 -2.56 -17.02 2.90
CA ILE A 38 -3.32 -16.10 2.06
C ILE A 38 -3.85 -16.89 0.85
N ALA A 39 -5.18 -16.99 0.73
CA ALA A 39 -5.81 -17.72 -0.36
C ALA A 39 -5.68 -16.98 -1.71
N TYR A 40 -5.70 -15.65 -1.67
CA TYR A 40 -5.70 -14.77 -2.84
C TYR A 40 -4.58 -13.72 -2.75
N PRO A 41 -3.30 -14.13 -2.97
CA PRO A 41 -2.15 -13.24 -2.80
C PRO A 41 -2.23 -11.98 -3.68
N GLU A 42 -2.82 -12.08 -4.86
CA GLU A 42 -3.01 -10.97 -5.78
C GLU A 42 -3.94 -9.87 -5.26
N ARG A 43 -4.98 -10.24 -4.49
CA ARG A 43 -5.89 -9.27 -3.88
C ARG A 43 -5.20 -8.48 -2.78
N VAL A 44 -4.46 -9.18 -1.92
CA VAL A 44 -3.66 -8.53 -0.87
C VAL A 44 -2.61 -7.62 -1.48
N ALA A 45 -1.87 -8.07 -2.50
CA ALA A 45 -0.89 -7.25 -3.19
C ALA A 45 -1.51 -6.00 -3.83
N THR A 46 -2.67 -6.12 -4.48
CA THR A 46 -3.40 -4.97 -5.04
C THR A 46 -3.75 -3.95 -3.96
N LYS A 47 -4.16 -4.39 -2.77
CA LYS A 47 -4.45 -3.49 -1.63
C LYS A 47 -3.20 -2.81 -1.09
N LEU A 48 -2.07 -3.52 -1.02
CA LEU A 48 -0.79 -2.92 -0.65
C LEU A 48 -0.34 -1.85 -1.65
N ILE A 49 -0.54 -2.09 -2.96
CA ILE A 49 -0.28 -1.09 -4.00
C ILE A 49 -1.16 0.14 -3.77
N ALA A 50 -2.46 -0.05 -3.51
CA ALA A 50 -3.37 1.07 -3.24
C ALA A 50 -2.96 1.89 -2.01
N ILE A 51 -2.45 1.26 -0.94
CA ILE A 51 -1.89 1.96 0.21
C ILE A 51 -0.65 2.77 -0.19
N ALA A 52 0.28 2.17 -0.94
CA ALA A 52 1.49 2.85 -1.41
C ALA A 52 1.17 4.06 -2.31
N GLU A 53 0.29 3.90 -3.30
CA GLU A 53 -0.09 4.96 -4.23
C GLU A 53 -0.99 6.02 -3.62
N SER A 54 -1.70 5.71 -2.54
CA SER A 54 -2.50 6.70 -1.80
C SER A 54 -1.69 7.50 -0.77
N SER A 55 -0.49 7.03 -0.41
CA SER A 55 0.45 7.76 0.44
C SER A 55 0.68 9.18 -0.09
N SER A 56 0.89 10.13 0.81
CA SER A 56 1.08 11.54 0.47
C SER A 56 2.45 12.09 0.85
N VAL A 57 3.23 11.32 1.61
CA VAL A 57 4.55 11.73 2.08
C VAL A 57 5.56 10.63 1.79
N ASN A 58 6.68 11.02 1.17
CA ASN A 58 7.85 10.19 1.06
C ASN A 58 8.79 10.51 2.23
N SER A 59 9.02 9.52 3.11
CA SER A 59 9.84 9.66 4.32
C SER A 59 11.16 8.90 4.21
N THR A 60 11.58 8.55 3.00
CA THR A 60 12.72 7.66 2.77
C THR A 60 13.99 8.14 3.47
N ALA A 61 14.31 9.44 3.38
CA ALA A 61 15.50 10.02 3.99
C ALA A 61 15.56 9.93 5.54
N TYR A 62 14.40 9.70 6.19
CA TYR A 62 14.29 9.71 7.65
C TYR A 62 13.91 8.34 8.24
N ALA A 63 13.20 7.51 7.48
CA ALA A 63 12.61 6.26 7.96
C ALA A 63 13.34 5.01 7.46
N VAL A 64 14.29 5.16 6.53
CA VAL A 64 15.05 4.05 5.96
C VAL A 64 16.51 4.14 6.40
N SER A 65 16.96 3.12 7.10
CA SER A 65 18.37 2.74 7.25
C SER A 65 18.58 1.37 6.60
N ASP A 66 19.85 0.95 6.47
CA ASP A 66 20.22 -0.33 5.86
C ASP A 66 19.54 -1.54 6.55
N GLU A 67 19.27 -1.42 7.85
CA GLU A 67 18.65 -2.48 8.66
C GLU A 67 17.11 -2.46 8.64
N THR A 68 16.48 -1.38 8.16
CA THR A 68 15.02 -1.19 8.27
C THR A 68 14.25 -2.38 7.68
N TRP A 69 14.65 -2.87 6.51
CA TRP A 69 13.95 -3.96 5.82
C TRP A 69 14.02 -5.26 6.61
N ALA A 70 15.23 -5.67 7.02
CA ALA A 70 15.46 -6.87 7.80
C ALA A 70 14.74 -6.82 9.15
N ARG A 71 14.76 -5.66 9.82
CA ARG A 71 14.06 -5.43 11.08
C ARG A 71 12.55 -5.65 10.95
N ILE A 72 11.92 -5.18 9.87
CA ILE A 72 10.47 -5.36 9.67
C ILE A 72 10.14 -6.81 9.32
N LEU A 73 10.95 -7.47 8.49
CA LEU A 73 10.77 -8.91 8.22
C LEU A 73 10.97 -9.80 9.45
N GLY A 74 11.72 -9.32 10.45
CA GLY A 74 11.87 -9.96 11.75
C GLY A 74 10.81 -9.55 12.79
N SER A 75 9.86 -8.69 12.42
CA SER A 75 8.82 -8.21 13.35
C SER A 75 7.67 -9.20 13.52
N ASP A 76 6.90 -8.99 14.59
CA ASP A 76 5.83 -9.90 14.99
C ASP A 76 4.62 -9.90 14.04
N SER A 77 4.40 -8.82 13.29
CA SER A 77 3.32 -8.77 12.30
C SER A 77 3.65 -7.89 11.10
N PHE A 78 3.56 -8.47 9.89
CA PHE A 78 3.77 -7.77 8.63
C PHE A 78 3.09 -8.51 7.46
N VAL A 79 2.91 -7.80 6.35
CA VAL A 79 2.57 -8.37 5.05
C VAL A 79 3.66 -7.99 4.06
N HIS A 80 4.19 -8.97 3.35
CA HIS A 80 5.26 -8.82 2.38
C HIS A 80 4.82 -9.41 1.04
N ALA A 81 4.74 -8.58 0.02
CA ALA A 81 4.49 -9.00 -1.36
C ALA A 81 5.78 -8.91 -2.17
N VAL A 82 6.10 -9.98 -2.89
CA VAL A 82 7.23 -10.08 -3.82
C VAL A 82 6.68 -10.36 -5.21
N PHE A 83 6.96 -9.48 -6.15
CA PHE A 83 6.52 -9.63 -7.54
C PHE A 83 7.60 -10.31 -8.37
N SER A 84 7.21 -11.29 -9.18
CA SER A 84 8.11 -11.93 -10.15
C SER A 84 8.58 -10.95 -11.23
N THR A 85 7.71 -10.00 -11.58
CA THR A 85 8.01 -8.86 -12.47
C THR A 85 7.70 -7.56 -11.73
N PRO A 86 8.65 -6.60 -11.66
CA PRO A 86 8.41 -5.33 -11.00
C PRO A 86 7.15 -4.63 -11.51
N ARG A 87 6.36 -4.07 -10.59
CA ARG A 87 5.12 -3.37 -10.90
C ARG A 87 5.35 -1.87 -10.97
N LYS A 88 4.77 -1.25 -11.98
CA LYS A 88 4.74 0.20 -12.11
C LYS A 88 3.77 0.77 -11.08
N MET A 89 4.26 1.68 -10.23
CA MET A 89 3.46 2.37 -9.22
C MET A 89 3.69 3.88 -9.29
N ARG A 90 2.64 4.68 -9.06
CA ARG A 90 2.70 6.15 -9.07
C ARG A 90 2.85 6.70 -7.66
N LEU A 91 4.09 6.93 -7.24
CA LEU A 91 4.47 7.23 -5.86
C LEU A 91 4.89 8.69 -5.69
N TRP A 92 4.75 9.26 -4.50
CA TRP A 92 5.33 10.58 -4.21
C TRP A 92 6.85 10.56 -4.26
N ASP A 93 7.40 11.58 -4.91
CA ASP A 93 8.84 11.75 -4.97
C ASP A 93 9.40 12.29 -3.65
N ARG A 94 10.70 12.05 -3.41
CA ARG A 94 11.41 12.48 -2.19
C ARG A 94 11.35 14.01 -1.99
N ASP A 95 11.37 14.77 -3.08
CA ASP A 95 11.41 16.24 -3.05
C ASP A 95 10.01 16.89 -2.97
N PHE A 96 8.95 16.09 -2.79
CA PHE A 96 7.55 16.57 -2.78
C PHE A 96 7.12 17.31 -4.05
N GLN A 97 7.88 17.23 -5.14
CA GLN A 97 7.59 17.89 -6.42
C GLN A 97 6.48 17.21 -7.24
N GLY A 98 5.81 16.21 -6.67
CA GLY A 98 4.73 15.47 -7.31
C GLY A 98 4.93 13.97 -7.23
N ARG A 99 4.13 13.25 -8.01
CA ARG A 99 4.20 11.79 -8.11
C ARG A 99 4.98 11.36 -9.34
N LYS A 100 5.82 10.33 -9.20
CA LYS A 100 6.59 9.73 -10.30
C LYS A 100 6.28 8.24 -10.39
N GLU A 101 6.36 7.71 -11.61
CA GLU A 101 6.31 6.27 -11.83
C GLU A 101 7.61 5.63 -11.34
N ARG A 102 7.47 4.50 -10.64
CA ARG A 102 8.56 3.67 -10.13
C ARG A 102 8.25 2.21 -10.41
N MET A 103 9.28 1.45 -10.79
CA MET A 103 9.20 0.00 -10.89
C MET A 103 9.55 -0.60 -9.53
N VAL A 104 8.58 -1.27 -8.91
CA VAL A 104 8.66 -1.79 -7.54
C VAL A 104 8.59 -3.32 -7.59
N GLY A 105 9.61 -3.98 -7.07
CA GLY A 105 9.70 -5.44 -7.00
C GLY A 105 9.10 -6.03 -5.72
N GLU A 106 9.14 -5.27 -4.61
CA GLU A 106 8.63 -5.75 -3.32
C GLU A 106 7.87 -4.65 -2.57
N VAL A 107 6.85 -5.05 -1.83
CA VAL A 107 6.09 -4.18 -0.92
C VAL A 107 6.06 -4.83 0.45
N LEU A 108 6.46 -4.08 1.47
CA LEU A 108 6.49 -4.54 2.86
C LEU A 108 5.68 -3.57 3.72
N PHE A 109 4.66 -4.11 4.38
CA PHE A 109 3.76 -3.35 5.23
C PHE A 109 3.75 -3.95 6.64
N PRO A 110 4.35 -3.27 7.63
CA PRO A 110 4.19 -3.65 9.03
C PRO A 110 2.72 -3.54 9.42
N LEU A 111 2.18 -4.55 10.10
CA LEU A 111 0.81 -4.49 10.59
C LEU A 111 0.78 -3.78 11.96
N PRO A 112 -0.18 -2.86 12.19
CA PRO A 112 -0.33 -2.16 13.45
C PRO A 112 -0.74 -3.11 14.57
N MET A 113 0.18 -3.37 15.48
CA MET A 113 -0.10 -4.11 16.71
C MET A 113 -0.31 -3.15 17.89
N ASN A 114 0.65 -2.24 18.09
CA ASN A 114 0.72 -1.35 19.27
C ASN A 114 0.70 0.15 18.94
N SER A 115 0.87 0.51 17.67
CA SER A 115 0.74 1.85 17.10
C SER A 115 0.32 1.71 15.63
N ASP A 116 -0.22 2.75 15.02
CA ASP A 116 -0.39 2.77 13.56
C ASP A 116 0.96 2.50 12.89
N PRO A 117 1.04 1.74 11.79
CA PRO A 117 2.30 1.56 11.08
C PRO A 117 2.64 2.93 10.51
N PRO A 118 3.76 3.53 10.91
CA PRO A 118 4.05 4.87 10.45
C PRO A 118 4.33 4.87 8.94
N HIS A 119 4.69 3.74 8.35
CA HIS A 119 5.13 3.67 6.96
C HIS A 119 4.76 2.36 6.25
N ILE A 120 4.56 2.46 4.94
CA ILE A 120 4.68 1.35 3.99
C ILE A 120 6.03 1.45 3.28
N TYR A 121 6.68 0.30 3.09
CA TYR A 121 8.02 0.22 2.51
C TYR A 121 7.98 -0.50 1.17
N LEU A 122 8.79 -0.02 0.23
CA LEU A 122 8.84 -0.54 -1.13
C LEU A 122 10.30 -0.78 -1.51
N LYS A 123 10.57 -1.86 -2.23
CA LYS A 123 11.89 -2.13 -2.78
C LYS A 123 11.85 -2.02 -4.29
N THR A 124 12.71 -1.15 -4.80
CA THR A 124 12.99 -1.01 -6.24
C THR A 124 14.34 -1.62 -6.54
N GLU A 125 14.74 -1.65 -7.81
CA GLU A 125 16.09 -2.06 -8.20
C GLU A 125 17.19 -1.18 -7.61
N LYS A 126 16.88 0.08 -7.29
CA LYS A 126 17.88 1.09 -6.90
C LYS A 126 17.91 1.39 -5.41
N GLU A 127 16.77 1.26 -4.76
CA GLU A 127 16.58 1.77 -3.40
C GLU A 127 15.37 1.15 -2.69
N THR A 128 15.39 1.27 -1.36
CA THR A 128 14.20 1.11 -0.52
C THR A 128 13.54 2.47 -0.33
N ILE A 129 12.24 2.54 -0.56
CA ILE A 129 11.40 3.72 -0.39
C ILE A 129 10.52 3.52 0.84
N SER A 130 10.34 4.57 1.63
CA SER A 130 9.37 4.60 2.74
C SER A 130 8.33 5.69 2.49
N LEU A 131 7.05 5.32 2.57
CA LEU A 131 5.92 6.21 2.35
C LEU A 131 4.98 6.21 3.55
N THR A 132 4.32 7.34 3.80
CA THR A 132 3.36 7.52 4.89
C THR A 132 2.20 8.43 4.50
N LYS A 133 1.27 8.64 5.44
CA LYS A 133 0.04 9.41 5.27
C LYS A 133 -0.77 8.92 4.06
N TYR A 134 -1.02 7.62 4.03
CA TYR A 134 -1.89 6.95 3.07
C TYR A 134 -3.37 7.17 3.39
N ASP A 135 -4.21 6.94 2.39
CA ASP A 135 -5.66 7.06 2.52
C ASP A 135 -6.18 5.98 3.50
N PRO A 136 -6.88 6.36 4.58
CA PRO A 136 -7.42 5.38 5.53
C PRO A 136 -8.44 4.41 4.88
N TYR A 137 -9.08 4.77 3.76
CA TYR A 137 -9.91 3.83 3.01
C TYR A 137 -9.09 2.71 2.37
N ALA A 138 -7.88 2.98 1.89
CA ALA A 138 -7.00 1.94 1.34
C ALA A 138 -6.55 0.97 2.44
N LEU A 139 -6.25 1.49 3.63
CA LEU A 139 -5.92 0.64 4.79
C LEU A 139 -7.13 -0.17 5.26
N ARG A 140 -8.34 0.42 5.24
CA ARG A 140 -9.58 -0.30 5.56
C ARG A 140 -9.77 -1.50 4.64
N GLU A 141 -9.56 -1.35 3.33
CA GLU A 141 -9.69 -2.47 2.39
C GLU A 141 -8.74 -3.62 2.73
N LEU A 142 -7.50 -3.34 3.16
CA LEU A 142 -6.59 -4.37 3.68
C LEU A 142 -7.10 -4.96 4.99
N ALA A 143 -7.62 -4.15 5.90
CA ALA A 143 -8.20 -4.61 7.17
C ALA A 143 -9.41 -5.54 6.98
N LEU A 144 -10.13 -5.36 5.87
CA LEU A 144 -11.26 -6.19 5.48
C LEU A 144 -10.85 -7.53 4.86
N GLU A 145 -9.58 -7.77 4.57
CA GLU A 145 -9.10 -9.10 4.14
C GLU A 145 -9.26 -10.12 5.27
N ASP A 146 -10.13 -11.10 5.04
CA ASP A 146 -10.51 -12.08 6.05
C ASP A 146 -9.33 -12.97 6.46
N ASP A 147 -8.46 -13.32 5.50
CA ASP A 147 -7.26 -14.13 5.75
C ASP A 147 -6.33 -13.46 6.77
N LEU A 148 -6.17 -12.13 6.70
CA LEU A 148 -5.34 -11.38 7.66
C LEU A 148 -6.01 -11.24 9.03
N ARG A 149 -7.31 -11.52 9.14
CA ARG A 149 -8.14 -11.48 10.36
C ARG A 149 -8.11 -10.14 11.09
N LEU A 150 -7.75 -9.04 10.42
CA LEU A 150 -7.41 -7.77 11.07
C LEU A 150 -8.61 -7.14 11.80
N ARG A 151 -9.82 -7.43 11.35
CA ARG A 151 -11.07 -6.99 11.99
C ARG A 151 -11.23 -7.40 13.45
N ALA A 152 -10.58 -8.47 13.87
CA ALA A 152 -10.63 -8.91 15.27
C ALA A 152 -9.78 -8.04 16.22
N SER A 153 -9.00 -7.10 15.68
CA SER A 153 -8.19 -6.17 16.46
C SER A 153 -8.93 -4.84 16.64
N PRO A 154 -9.17 -4.36 17.88
CA PRO A 154 -9.84 -3.09 18.16
C PRO A 154 -9.18 -1.87 17.49
N ARG A 155 -7.91 -1.99 17.09
CA ARG A 155 -7.16 -0.97 16.35
C ARG A 155 -7.83 -0.59 15.03
N TYR A 156 -8.51 -1.54 14.40
CA TYR A 156 -9.16 -1.33 13.12
C TYR A 156 -10.60 -0.85 13.25
N ASP A 157 -11.18 -0.78 14.46
CA ASP A 157 -12.58 -0.40 14.66
C ASP A 157 -12.89 0.98 14.05
N LEU A 158 -11.99 1.95 14.24
CA LEU A 158 -12.14 3.29 13.63
C LEU A 158 -12.13 3.25 12.11
N LEU A 159 -11.28 2.40 11.52
CA LEU A 159 -11.19 2.21 10.06
C LEU A 159 -12.43 1.51 9.52
N LEU A 160 -12.93 0.50 10.23
CA LEU A 160 -14.10 -0.29 9.84
C LEU A 160 -15.39 0.52 9.93
N ASN A 161 -15.42 1.55 10.79
CA ASN A 161 -16.55 2.46 10.97
C ASN A 161 -16.50 3.71 10.09
N LEU A 162 -15.53 3.84 9.19
CA LEU A 162 -15.50 4.94 8.22
C LEU A 162 -16.78 4.93 7.36
N PRO A 163 -17.36 6.10 7.05
CA PRO A 163 -18.51 6.17 6.15
C PRO A 163 -18.14 5.60 4.78
N SER A 164 -19.10 5.09 4.01
CA SER A 164 -18.82 4.65 2.64
C SER A 164 -18.23 5.81 1.83
N LYS A 165 -17.12 5.56 1.13
CA LYS A 165 -16.54 6.52 0.19
C LYS A 165 -17.59 6.78 -0.90
N ARG A 166 -18.13 7.99 -0.95
CA ARG A 166 -19.11 8.41 -1.96
C ARG A 166 -18.48 8.52 -3.35
#